data_AF-A0A0F3RFQ4-F1
#
_entry.id   AF-A0A0F3RFQ4-F1
#
_cell.length_a   1.000
_cell.length_b   1.000
_cell.length_c   1.000
_cell.angle_alpha   90.00
_cell.angle_beta   90.00
_cell.angle_gamma   90.00
#
_symmetry.space_group_name_H-M   'P 1'
#
loop_
_entity.id
_entity.type
_entity.pdbx_description
1 polymer ?
#
loop_
_entity_poly.entity_id
_entity_poly.type
_entity_poly.pdbx_seq_one_letter_code
_entity_poly.pdbx_strand_id
1 'polypeptide(L)'
;MAGDYQLVDLQAMTDDEIVKKKHLGMLEYMMQHIHMQDMIKLWEKFLTEFKHIIILDKEKGYIYLRSFLWYTNTKLSKQKQPELVEVLDYRKIRILL
;
A
#
# COMPACT_ATOMS: atom_id res chain seq x y z
N MET A 1 11.58 -28.53 2.86
CA MET A 1 12.38 -27.59 3.67
C MET A 1 11.40 -26.63 4.32
N ALA A 2 11.01 -26.88 5.57
CA ALA A 2 10.28 -25.90 6.35
C ALA A 2 11.31 -24.84 6.74
N GLY A 3 11.43 -23.78 5.94
CA GLY A 3 12.25 -22.63 6.31
C GLY A 3 11.70 -22.05 7.61
N ASP A 4 12.59 -21.66 8.52
CA ASP A 4 12.23 -21.04 9.79
C ASP A 4 11.41 -19.78 9.51
N TYR A 5 10.09 -19.86 9.72
CA TYR A 5 9.21 -18.71 9.64
C TYR A 5 9.57 -17.76 10.79
N GLN A 6 9.98 -16.54 10.46
CA GLN A 6 10.26 -15.51 11.46
C GLN A 6 8.99 -14.71 11.76
N LEU A 7 8.61 -14.67 13.03
CA LEU A 7 7.61 -13.74 13.51
C LEU A 7 8.22 -12.33 13.52
N VAL A 8 7.49 -11.38 12.96
CA VAL A 8 7.89 -9.97 12.90
C VAL A 8 6.93 -9.16 13.75
N ASP A 9 7.46 -8.42 14.72
CA ASP A 9 6.68 -7.39 15.41
C ASP A 9 6.63 -6.13 14.54
N LEU A 10 5.62 -6.10 13.68
CA LEU A 10 5.43 -5.02 12.72
C LEU A 10 5.11 -3.67 13.40
N GLN A 11 4.51 -3.68 14.60
CA GLN A 11 4.16 -2.45 15.31
C GLN A 11 5.38 -1.81 16.00
N ALA A 12 6.41 -2.60 16.32
CA ALA A 12 7.67 -2.10 16.87
C ALA A 12 8.61 -1.50 15.79
N MET A 13 8.34 -1.76 14.51
CA MET A 13 9.17 -1.28 13.40
C MET A 13 8.86 0.16 13.02
N THR A 14 9.88 0.92 12.64
CA THR A 14 9.72 2.26 12.06
C THR A 14 9.36 2.20 10.58
N ASP A 15 8.64 3.21 10.09
CA ASP A 15 8.33 3.36 8.65
C ASP A 15 9.60 3.30 7.79
N ASP A 16 10.70 3.95 8.24
CA ASP A 16 11.98 3.97 7.54
C ASP A 16 12.61 2.57 7.39
N GLU A 17 12.47 1.71 8.40
CA GLU A 17 12.94 0.32 8.34
C GLU A 17 12.09 -0.50 7.37
N ILE A 18 10.78 -0.28 7.35
CA ILE A 18 9.83 -0.95 6.47
C ILE A 18 10.08 -0.56 5.01
N VAL A 19 10.22 0.74 4.69
CA VAL A 19 10.42 1.24 3.32
C VAL A 19 11.68 0.64 2.67
N LYS A 20 12.74 0.42 3.44
CA LYS A 20 14.00 -0.21 2.97
C LYS A 20 13.80 -1.64 2.46
N LYS A 21 12.75 -2.35 2.88
CA LYS A 21 12.43 -3.73 2.45
C LYS A 21 11.75 -3.82 1.08
N LYS A 22 11.59 -2.70 0.36
CA LYS A 22 11.09 -2.65 -1.03
C LYS A 22 9.69 -3.30 -1.16
N HIS A 23 9.55 -4.38 -1.94
CA HIS A 23 8.26 -5.04 -2.20
C HIS A 23 7.62 -5.60 -0.93
N LEU A 24 8.40 -6.24 -0.06
CA LEU A 24 7.87 -6.73 1.23
C LEU A 24 7.46 -5.56 2.13
N GLY A 25 8.24 -4.47 2.06
CA GLY A 25 7.93 -3.22 2.75
C GLY A 25 6.56 -2.65 2.38
N MET A 26 6.10 -2.79 1.14
CA MET A 26 4.77 -2.31 0.74
C MET A 26 3.64 -3.02 1.52
N LEU A 27 3.76 -4.35 1.67
CA LEU A 27 2.79 -5.16 2.41
C LEU A 27 2.83 -4.84 3.91
N GLU A 28 4.02 -4.85 4.47
CA GLU A 28 4.26 -4.52 5.88
C GLU A 28 3.74 -3.12 6.22
N TYR A 29 4.02 -2.12 5.39
CA TYR A 29 3.52 -0.75 5.59
C TYR A 29 1.99 -0.70 5.58
N MET A 30 1.34 -1.29 4.58
CA MET A 30 -0.13 -1.30 4.53
C MET A 30 -0.74 -2.04 5.72
N MET A 31 -0.14 -3.15 6.16
CA MET A 31 -0.61 -3.91 7.32
C MET A 31 -0.41 -3.13 8.62
N GLN A 32 0.71 -2.42 8.79
CA GLN A 32 0.99 -1.64 9.99
C GLN A 32 -0.03 -0.52 10.18
N HIS A 33 -0.41 0.12 9.08
CA HIS A 33 -1.32 1.27 9.05
C HIS A 33 -2.77 0.90 8.69
N ILE A 34 -3.12 -0.38 8.64
CA ILE A 34 -4.43 -0.88 8.16
C ILE A 34 -5.63 -0.39 8.99
N HIS A 35 -5.37 0.06 10.21
CA HIS A 35 -6.37 0.59 11.14
C HIS A 35 -6.56 2.11 11.04
N MET A 36 -5.79 2.80 10.20
CA MET A 36 -5.89 4.24 10.03
C MET A 36 -7.28 4.62 9.49
N GLN A 37 -7.99 5.49 10.22
CA GLN A 37 -9.34 5.92 9.82
C GLN A 37 -9.32 6.67 8.48
N ASP A 38 -8.30 7.48 8.27
CA ASP A 38 -8.11 8.23 7.03
C ASP A 38 -7.30 7.42 6.02
N MET A 39 -8.01 6.55 5.30
CA MET A 39 -7.43 5.72 4.26
C MET A 39 -6.87 6.53 3.08
N ILE A 40 -7.40 7.72 2.81
CA ILE A 40 -6.89 8.58 1.72
C ILE A 40 -5.48 9.04 2.07
N LYS A 41 -5.30 9.56 3.29
CA LYS A 41 -3.99 9.97 3.80
C LYS A 41 -2.99 8.82 3.86
N LEU A 42 -3.45 7.60 4.16
CA LEU A 42 -2.61 6.40 4.07
C LEU A 42 -2.09 6.20 2.64
N TRP A 43 -2.98 6.27 1.63
CA TRP A 43 -2.58 6.16 0.23
C TRP A 43 -1.62 7.28 -0.20
N GLU A 44 -1.86 8.53 0.17
CA GLU A 44 -0.95 9.64 -0.16
C GLU A 44 0.47 9.39 0.35
N LYS A 45 0.59 8.97 1.62
CA LYS A 45 1.88 8.63 2.23
C LYS A 45 2.51 7.42 1.55
N PHE A 46 1.76 6.33 1.43
CA PHE A 46 2.23 5.09 0.81
C PHE A 46 2.76 5.32 -0.61
N LEU A 47 2.03 6.07 -1.44
CA LEU A 47 2.44 6.39 -2.80
C LEU A 47 3.68 7.29 -2.87
N THR A 48 3.92 8.08 -1.82
CA THR A 48 5.10 8.93 -1.68
C THR A 48 6.32 8.10 -1.30
N GLU A 49 6.21 7.29 -0.25
CA GLU A 49 7.31 6.46 0.27
C GLU A 49 7.73 5.36 -0.72
N PHE A 50 6.77 4.72 -1.40
CA PHE A 50 7.02 3.58 -2.28
C PHE A 50 7.09 3.93 -3.77
N LYS A 51 7.21 5.21 -4.13
CA LYS A 51 7.14 5.69 -5.53
C LYS A 51 7.98 4.85 -6.51
N HIS A 52 9.22 4.52 -6.16
CA HIS A 52 10.12 3.73 -7.00
C HIS A 52 9.69 2.27 -7.13
N ILE A 53 9.17 1.68 -6.05
CA ILE A 53 8.75 0.28 -6.02
C ILE A 53 7.42 0.08 -6.73
N ILE A 54 6.53 1.08 -6.68
CA ILE A 54 5.25 1.10 -7.40
C ILE A 54 5.45 1.03 -8.92
N ILE A 55 6.51 1.66 -9.45
CA ILE A 55 6.87 1.56 -10.86
C ILE A 55 7.21 0.10 -11.24
N LEU A 56 7.95 -0.60 -10.37
CA LEU A 56 8.27 -2.01 -10.57
C LEU A 56 7.05 -2.93 -10.39
N ASP A 57 6.15 -2.64 -9.44
CA ASP A 57 4.90 -3.40 -9.28
C ASP A 57 3.98 -3.22 -10.50
N LYS A 58 3.96 -2.03 -11.11
CA LYS A 58 3.26 -1.75 -12.37
C LYS A 58 3.78 -2.64 -13.50
N GLU A 59 5.09 -2.76 -13.67
CA GLU A 59 5.69 -3.66 -14.68
C GLU A 59 5.30 -5.14 -14.47
N LYS A 60 4.99 -5.51 -13.23
CA LYS A 60 4.53 -6.85 -12.83
C LYS A 60 3.00 -7.00 -12.80
N GLY A 61 2.25 -6.01 -13.29
CA GLY A 61 0.78 -6.09 -13.39
C GLY A 61 -0.01 -5.64 -12.15
N TYR A 62 0.63 -4.89 -11.24
CA TYR A 62 0.02 -4.31 -10.03
C TYR A 62 -0.44 -5.35 -8.98
N ILE A 63 0.37 -6.37 -8.68
CA ILE A 63 -0.04 -7.49 -7.80
C ILE A 63 -0.41 -6.97 -6.40
N TYR A 64 0.45 -6.14 -5.80
CA TYR A 64 0.20 -5.60 -4.47
C TYR A 64 -0.84 -4.48 -4.51
N LEU A 65 -0.69 -3.52 -5.43
CA LEU A 65 -1.61 -2.38 -5.46
C LEU A 65 -3.07 -2.78 -5.71
N ARG A 66 -3.35 -3.78 -6.56
CA ARG A 66 -4.73 -4.27 -6.77
C ARG A 66 -5.33 -4.82 -5.48
N SER A 67 -4.56 -5.60 -4.74
CA SER A 67 -5.00 -6.22 -3.49
C SER A 67 -5.31 -5.16 -2.43
N PHE A 68 -4.43 -4.16 -2.30
CA PHE A 68 -4.62 -3.04 -1.39
C PHE A 68 -5.82 -2.17 -1.79
N LEU A 69 -5.97 -1.88 -3.07
CA LEU A 69 -7.07 -1.07 -3.59
C LEU A 69 -8.42 -1.76 -3.38
N TRP A 70 -8.47 -3.08 -3.60
CA TRP A 70 -9.66 -3.88 -3.30
C TRP A 70 -10.02 -3.77 -1.81
N TYR A 71 -9.05 -3.97 -0.92
CA TYR A 71 -9.28 -3.80 0.52
C TYR A 71 -9.79 -2.39 0.86
N THR A 72 -9.11 -1.33 0.39
CA THR A 72 -9.53 0.04 0.66
C THR A 72 -10.93 0.33 0.15
N ASN A 73 -11.30 -0.13 -1.05
CA ASN A 73 -12.64 0.08 -1.60
C ASN A 73 -13.74 -0.56 -0.74
N THR A 74 -13.47 -1.69 -0.07
CA THR A 74 -14.43 -2.30 0.86
C THR A 74 -14.59 -1.53 2.17
N LYS A 75 -13.60 -0.71 2.55
CA LYS A 75 -13.59 0.07 3.79
C LYS A 75 -14.01 1.52 3.61
N LEU A 76 -13.76 2.07 2.42
CA LEU A 76 -14.02 3.46 2.09
C LEU A 76 -15.49 3.66 1.71
N SER A 77 -16.13 4.69 2.25
CA SER A 77 -17.49 5.03 1.85
C SER A 77 -17.53 5.47 0.38
N LYS A 78 -18.65 5.22 -0.31
CA LYS A 78 -18.82 5.58 -1.73
C LYS A 78 -18.54 7.06 -2.02
N GLN A 79 -18.82 7.95 -1.06
CA GLN A 79 -18.60 9.39 -1.20
C GLN A 79 -17.10 9.77 -1.25
N LYS A 80 -16.23 8.96 -0.64
CA LYS A 80 -14.78 9.20 -0.63
C LYS A 80 -14.03 8.46 -1.74
N GLN A 81 -14.67 7.54 -2.46
CA GLN A 81 -14.03 6.82 -3.56
C GLN A 81 -13.51 7.76 -4.68
N PRO A 82 -14.20 8.84 -5.07
CA PRO A 82 -13.66 9.80 -6.04
C PRO A 82 -12.34 10.43 -5.60
N GLU A 83 -12.21 10.76 -4.31
CA GLU A 83 -10.98 11.32 -3.73
C GLU A 83 -9.80 10.35 -3.84
N LEU A 84 -10.05 9.04 -3.62
CA LEU A 84 -9.04 8.02 -3.83
C LEU A 84 -8.59 7.93 -5.30
N VAL A 85 -9.54 8.04 -6.25
CA VAL A 85 -9.24 8.05 -7.68
C VAL A 85 -8.35 9.24 -8.03
N GLU A 86 -8.65 10.44 -7.51
CA GLU A 86 -7.82 11.63 -7.73
C GLU A 86 -6.38 11.45 -7.24
N VAL A 87 -6.19 10.87 -6.04
CA VAL A 87 -4.87 10.55 -5.50
C VAL A 87 -4.09 9.59 -6.41
N LEU A 88 -4.75 8.55 -6.92
CA LEU A 88 -4.15 7.56 -7.82
C LEU A 88 -3.81 8.14 -9.20
N ASP A 89 -4.73 8.92 -9.79
CA ASP A 89 -4.55 9.55 -11.10
C ASP A 89 -3.46 10.62 -11.07
N TYR A 90 -3.40 11.45 -10.03
CA TYR A 90 -2.31 12.42 -9.83
C TYR A 90 -0.93 11.74 -9.84
N ARG A 91 -0.85 10.52 -9.30
CA ARG A 91 0.37 9.71 -9.27
C ARG A 91 0.57 8.85 -10.54
N LYS A 92 -0.28 9.00 -11.56
CA LYS A 92 -0.28 8.22 -12.82
C LYS A 92 -0.44 6.71 -12.61
N ILE A 93 -1.17 6.34 -11.56
CA ILE A 93 -1.50 4.95 -11.22
C ILE A 93 -2.91 4.67 -11.73
N ARG A 94 -3.00 4.26 -13.00
CA ARG A 94 -4.26 3.77 -13.58
C ARG A 94 -4.36 2.27 -13.39
N ILE A 95 -4.94 1.87 -12.27
CA ILE A 95 -5.41 0.51 -12.05
C ILE A 95 -6.87 0.54 -12.45
N LEU A 96 -7.27 -0.31 -13.41
CA LEU A 96 -8.68 -0.46 -13.77
C LEU A 96 -9.45 -0.86 -12.51
N LEU A 97 -10.25 0.07 -11.99
CA LEU A 97 -11.18 -0.12 -10.88
C LEU A 97 -12.43 -0.86 -11.35
#